data_AF-A0A0G4L7H6-F1
#
_entry.id   AF-A0A0G4L7H6-F1
#
_cell.length_a   1.000
_cell.length_b   1.000
_cell.length_c   1.000
_cell.angle_alpha   90.00
_cell.angle_beta   90.00
_cell.angle_gamma   90.00
#
_symmetry.space_group_name_H-M   'P 1'
#
loop_
_entity.id
_entity.type
_entity.pdbx_description
1 polymer ?
#
loop_
_entity_poly.entity_id
_entity_poly.type
_entity_poly.pdbx_seq_one_letter_code
_entity_poly.pdbx_strand_id
1 'polypeptide(L)'
;MKVSSFVLAVVAQVASAHYFFDTNIINGNSQPSFNPTADIRDGSFADGPDIRCNQGAFSAAGRTEVLAVNAGDEVRVRLGVGATMEHPGPRLVYMSRAPGDNVKASDGSGDWFKTFEEGVCSSSSDFTKNA
;
A
#
# COMPACT_ATOMS: atom_id res chain seq x y z
N MET A 1 15.47 27.66 -45.38
CA MET A 1 15.29 27.59 -43.92
C MET A 1 15.65 26.19 -43.46
N LYS A 2 16.74 26.03 -42.71
CA LYS A 2 17.20 24.73 -42.20
C LYS A 2 16.43 24.44 -40.91
N VAL A 3 15.46 23.54 -40.96
CA VAL A 3 14.76 23.06 -39.76
C VAL A 3 15.67 22.01 -39.13
N SER A 4 16.33 22.37 -38.02
CA SER A 4 17.21 21.47 -37.29
C SER A 4 16.36 20.51 -36.46
N SER A 5 16.16 19.29 -36.97
CA SER A 5 15.80 18.13 -36.16
C SER A 5 16.86 17.94 -35.08
N PHE A 6 16.48 17.94 -33.80
CA PHE A 6 17.04 17.13 -32.70
C PHE A 6 16.64 17.73 -31.35
N VAL A 7 15.47 17.36 -30.83
CA VAL A 7 15.25 17.20 -29.38
C VAL A 7 14.30 16.02 -29.20
N LEU A 8 14.84 14.80 -29.25
CA LEU A 8 14.17 13.62 -28.73
C LEU A 8 14.72 13.40 -27.32
N ALA A 9 14.18 14.14 -26.34
CA ALA A 9 14.53 13.94 -24.94
C ALA A 9 13.80 12.69 -24.43
N VAL A 10 14.60 11.69 -24.08
CA VAL A 10 14.25 10.38 -23.53
C VAL A 10 13.24 10.53 -22.38
N VAL A 11 12.02 10.02 -22.57
CA VAL A 11 11.13 9.69 -21.47
C VAL A 11 11.64 8.37 -20.89
N ALA A 12 12.52 8.43 -19.90
CA ALA A 12 12.85 7.25 -19.12
C ALA A 12 11.57 6.85 -18.35
N GLN A 13 10.86 5.83 -18.83
CA GLN A 13 9.83 5.19 -18.03
C GLN A 13 10.53 4.55 -16.84
N VAL A 14 10.44 5.20 -15.68
CA VAL A 14 10.79 4.58 -14.40
C VAL A 14 9.70 3.53 -14.17
N ALA A 15 9.95 2.29 -14.59
CA ALA A 15 9.10 1.18 -14.21
C ALA A 15 9.28 0.99 -12.70
N SER A 16 8.39 1.61 -11.92
CA SER A 16 8.28 1.35 -10.49
C SER A 16 7.65 -0.03 -10.35
N ALA A 17 8.45 -1.08 -10.08
CA ALA A 17 7.97 -2.42 -9.74
C ALA A 17 7.33 -2.49 -8.33
N HIS A 18 6.94 -1.33 -7.82
CA HIS A 18 6.86 -1.00 -6.41
C HIS A 18 5.52 -0.30 -6.19
N TYR A 19 4.64 -1.00 -5.49
CA TYR A 19 3.26 -0.59 -5.25
C TYR A 19 3.10 -0.01 -3.86
N PHE A 20 2.33 1.06 -3.74
CA PHE A 20 1.93 1.65 -2.47
C PHE A 20 0.47 2.11 -2.57
N PHE A 21 -0.17 2.32 -1.42
CA PHE A 21 -1.55 2.81 -1.34
C PHE A 21 -1.57 4.30 -0.97
N ASP A 22 -2.30 5.13 -1.73
CA ASP A 22 -2.39 6.58 -1.53
C ASP A 22 -3.82 7.12 -1.43
N THR A 23 -4.81 6.23 -1.50
CA THR A 23 -6.22 6.60 -1.40
C THR A 23 -6.96 5.60 -0.52
N ASN A 24 -7.72 6.11 0.44
CA ASN A 24 -8.76 5.37 1.15
C ASN A 24 -10.11 5.65 0.49
N ILE A 25 -10.98 4.65 0.41
CA ILE A 25 -12.33 4.79 -0.16
C ILE A 25 -13.32 4.23 0.85
N ILE A 26 -14.17 5.09 1.42
CA ILE A 26 -15.18 4.71 2.43
C ILE A 26 -16.57 4.82 1.82
N ASN A 27 -17.28 3.70 1.71
CA ASN A 27 -18.60 3.62 1.08
C ASN A 27 -18.65 4.34 -0.29
N GLY A 28 -17.58 4.18 -1.09
CA GLY A 28 -17.42 4.81 -2.41
C GLY A 28 -16.81 6.23 -2.40
N ASN A 29 -16.64 6.87 -1.24
CA ASN A 29 -16.07 8.22 -1.15
C ASN A 29 -14.54 8.16 -1.00
N SER A 30 -13.82 8.71 -1.98
CA SER A 30 -12.35 8.74 -1.96
C SER A 30 -11.82 9.84 -1.03
N GLN A 31 -10.79 9.50 -0.26
CA GLN A 31 -10.04 10.40 0.62
C GLN A 31 -8.54 10.15 0.43
N PRO A 32 -7.71 11.20 0.46
CA PRO A 32 -6.26 11.02 0.33
C PRO A 32 -5.72 10.21 1.50
N SER A 33 -4.78 9.32 1.22
CA SER A 33 -3.95 8.67 2.23
C SER A 33 -2.49 8.90 1.91
N PHE A 34 -1.66 9.00 2.94
CA PHE A 34 -0.22 9.13 2.76
C PHE A 34 0.46 7.90 3.33
N ASN A 35 1.17 7.19 2.46
CA ASN A 35 2.17 6.22 2.86
C ASN A 35 3.52 6.84 2.54
N PRO A 36 4.49 6.88 3.48
CA PRO A 36 5.81 7.40 3.20
C PRO A 36 6.38 6.76 1.93
N THR A 37 6.69 7.59 0.93
CA THR A 37 7.35 7.20 -0.32
C THR A 37 8.81 6.81 -0.12
N ALA A 38 9.26 6.66 1.13
CA ALA A 38 10.62 6.30 1.53
C ALA A 38 10.94 4.84 1.21
N ASP A 39 10.45 4.37 0.07
CA ASP A 39 10.90 3.24 -0.70
C ASP A 39 10.61 1.88 -0.08
N ILE A 40 10.34 0.94 -0.97
CA ILE A 40 10.19 -0.48 -0.69
C ILE A 40 11.61 -1.02 -0.49
N ARG A 41 12.24 -0.55 0.60
CA ARG A 41 13.67 -0.71 0.84
C ARG A 41 14.00 -2.15 1.18
N ASP A 42 15.02 -2.63 0.49
CA ASP A 42 15.77 -3.82 0.86
C ASP A 42 16.06 -3.84 2.38
N GLY A 43 15.97 -5.02 3.00
CA GLY A 43 16.26 -5.20 4.43
C GLY A 43 15.06 -5.04 5.38
N SER A 44 13.83 -5.02 4.85
CA SER A 44 12.65 -5.35 5.65
C SER A 44 12.53 -6.87 5.79
N PHE A 45 12.22 -7.35 7.00
CA PHE A 45 12.06 -8.78 7.26
C PHE A 45 10.69 -9.09 7.84
N ALA A 46 10.13 -10.24 7.46
CA ALA A 46 8.82 -10.69 7.91
C ALA A 46 8.77 -11.02 9.42
N ASP A 47 9.93 -11.25 10.04
CA ASP A 47 10.11 -11.50 11.47
C ASP A 47 10.53 -10.24 12.26
N GLY A 48 10.61 -9.08 11.59
CA GLY A 48 10.93 -7.79 12.18
C GLY A 48 9.69 -6.91 12.46
N PRO A 49 9.88 -5.73 13.09
CA PRO A 49 8.79 -4.79 13.34
C PRO A 49 8.18 -4.19 12.05
N ASP A 50 8.93 -4.19 10.95
CA ASP A 50 8.53 -3.59 9.68
C ASP A 50 7.33 -4.30 9.04
N ILE A 51 7.13 -5.61 9.30
CA ILE A 51 6.01 -6.37 8.74
C ILE A 51 4.64 -5.86 9.22
N ARG A 52 4.60 -5.09 10.31
CA ARG A 52 3.35 -4.58 10.93
C ARG A 52 2.71 -3.49 10.07
N CYS A 53 3.49 -2.46 9.76
CA CYS A 53 2.98 -1.23 9.11
C CYS A 53 3.96 -0.66 8.06
N ASN A 54 4.99 -1.41 7.66
CA ASN A 54 6.11 -0.97 6.82
C ASN A 54 7.12 -0.04 7.54
N GLN A 55 8.33 0.05 6.98
CA GLN A 55 9.42 0.87 7.49
C GLN A 55 9.04 2.35 7.63
N GLY A 56 9.41 2.96 8.75
CA GLY A 56 9.23 4.39 8.99
C GLY A 56 7.78 4.84 9.25
N ALA A 57 6.78 3.96 9.16
CA ALA A 57 5.38 4.31 9.36
C ALA A 57 5.10 4.95 10.73
N PHE A 58 5.71 4.42 11.80
CA PHE A 58 5.50 4.97 13.14
C PHE A 58 6.01 6.42 13.30
N SER A 59 7.04 6.82 12.54
CA SER A 59 7.52 8.21 12.55
C SER A 59 6.49 9.21 11.99
N ALA A 60 5.51 8.72 11.24
CA ALA A 60 4.41 9.52 10.69
C ALA A 60 3.15 9.47 11.57
N ALA A 61 2.96 8.46 12.43
CA ALA A 61 1.71 8.20 13.16
C ALA A 61 1.16 9.42 13.94
N GLY A 62 2.04 10.17 14.61
CA GLY A 62 1.64 11.39 15.36
C GLY A 62 1.25 12.59 14.47
N ARG A 63 1.57 12.56 13.18
CA ARG A 63 1.40 13.65 12.22
C ARG A 63 0.34 13.38 11.16
N THR A 64 -0.27 12.20 11.17
CA THR A 64 -1.37 11.84 10.27
C THR A 64 -2.73 12.09 10.91
N GLU A 65 -3.76 12.08 10.07
CA GLU A 65 -5.16 12.09 10.48
C GLU A 65 -5.64 10.67 10.83
N VAL A 66 -6.75 10.58 11.55
CA VAL A 66 -7.41 9.30 11.88
C VAL A 66 -8.68 9.21 11.05
N LEU A 67 -8.79 8.16 10.24
CA LEU A 67 -9.97 7.91 9.42
C LEU A 67 -11.08 7.32 10.29
N ALA A 68 -12.18 8.06 10.44
CA ALA A 68 -13.37 7.56 11.13
C ALA A 68 -14.19 6.66 10.18
N VAL A 69 -14.49 5.44 10.63
CA VAL A 69 -15.33 4.47 9.92
C VAL A 69 -16.30 3.84 10.91
N ASN A 70 -17.51 3.50 10.47
CA ASN A 70 -18.45 2.74 11.26
C ASN A 70 -18.23 1.24 11.06
N ALA A 71 -18.59 0.43 12.05
CA ALA A 71 -18.63 -1.01 11.86
C ALA A 71 -19.64 -1.37 10.75
N GLY A 72 -19.19 -2.16 9.78
CA GLY A 72 -19.97 -2.54 8.60
C GLY A 72 -19.79 -1.64 7.38
N ASP A 73 -19.08 -0.51 7.50
CA ASP A 73 -18.71 0.30 6.33
C ASP A 73 -17.77 -0.47 5.38
N GLU A 74 -17.94 -0.26 4.08
CA GLU A 74 -16.98 -0.74 3.09
C GLU A 74 -15.75 0.17 3.09
N VAL A 75 -14.59 -0.43 3.38
CA VAL A 75 -13.28 0.22 3.30
C VAL A 75 -12.49 -0.40 2.14
N ARG A 76 -12.08 0.42 1.17
CA ARG A 76 -11.13 0.05 0.13
C ARG A 76 -9.88 0.92 0.18
N VAL A 77 -8.77 0.36 -0.26
CA VAL A 77 -7.53 1.09 -0.54
C VAL A 77 -7.23 1.00 -2.03
N ARG A 78 -6.66 2.06 -2.60
CA ARG A 78 -6.27 2.08 -4.01
C ARG A 78 -4.78 2.32 -4.15
N LEU A 79 -4.20 1.64 -5.14
CA LEU A 79 -2.83 1.86 -5.52
C LEU A 79 -2.60 3.31 -5.96
N GLY A 80 -1.44 3.83 -5.56
CA GLY A 80 -1.04 5.17 -5.93
C GLY A 80 -0.75 5.31 -7.40
N VAL A 81 -0.77 6.56 -7.86
CA VAL A 81 -0.45 6.98 -9.24
C VAL A 81 -1.21 6.24 -10.35
N GLY A 82 -2.36 5.63 -10.03
CA GLY A 82 -3.15 4.84 -10.97
C GLY A 82 -2.50 3.52 -11.38
N ALA A 83 -1.60 2.98 -10.56
CA ALA A 83 -0.94 1.71 -10.82
C ALA A 83 -1.91 0.51 -10.77
N THR A 84 -1.50 -0.59 -11.40
CA THR A 84 -2.15 -1.91 -11.32
C THR A 84 -1.18 -2.91 -10.70
N MET A 85 -1.69 -3.86 -9.90
CA MET A 85 -0.85 -4.96 -9.39
C MET A 85 -0.46 -5.87 -10.56
N GLU A 86 0.83 -5.97 -10.87
CA GLU A 86 1.35 -6.85 -11.94
C GLU A 86 1.94 -8.15 -11.38
N HIS A 87 2.10 -8.24 -10.06
CA HIS A 87 2.70 -9.39 -9.40
C HIS A 87 1.59 -10.29 -8.83
N PRO A 88 1.51 -11.56 -9.26
CA PRO A 88 0.52 -12.47 -8.74
C PRO A 88 0.82 -12.82 -7.29
N GLY A 89 -0.20 -12.79 -6.45
CA GLY A 89 -0.06 -13.06 -5.03
C GLY A 89 -1.34 -12.79 -4.26
N PRO A 90 -1.38 -13.19 -2.99
CA PRO A 90 -2.54 -12.95 -2.15
C PRO A 90 -2.63 -11.47 -1.75
N ARG A 91 -3.85 -11.02 -1.46
CA ARG A 91 -4.09 -9.77 -0.72
C ARG A 91 -4.71 -10.10 0.62
N LEU A 92 -4.11 -9.57 1.69
CA LEU A 92 -4.54 -9.82 3.06
C LEU A 92 -4.79 -8.47 3.73
N VAL A 93 -5.90 -8.34 4.46
CA VAL A 93 -6.18 -7.17 5.29
C VAL A 93 -6.34 -7.63 6.73
N TYR A 94 -5.67 -6.93 7.62
CA TYR A 94 -5.70 -7.17 9.05
C TYR A 94 -6.08 -5.89 9.79
N MET A 95 -6.60 -6.06 10.99
CA MET A 95 -6.82 -4.98 11.94
C MET A 95 -6.17 -5.35 13.28
N SER A 96 -5.72 -4.33 14.00
CA SER A 96 -5.22 -4.43 15.36
C SER A 96 -5.81 -3.31 16.20
N ARG A 97 -6.23 -3.62 17.43
CA ARG A 97 -6.76 -2.60 18.34
C ARG A 97 -5.60 -1.79 18.92
N ALA A 98 -5.63 -0.48 18.69
CA ALA A 98 -4.64 0.43 19.26
C ALA A 98 -4.68 0.44 20.80
N PRO A 99 -3.53 0.38 21.50
CA PRO A 99 -3.47 0.52 22.94
C PRO A 99 -4.13 1.82 23.41
N GLY A 100 -5.00 1.72 24.42
CA GLY A 100 -5.74 2.89 24.94
C GLY A 100 -6.60 3.61 23.90
N ASP A 101 -6.98 2.93 22.82
CA ASP A 101 -7.75 3.47 21.68
C ASP A 101 -7.07 4.68 20.99
N ASN A 102 -5.74 4.81 21.14
CA ASN A 102 -4.98 5.90 20.54
C ASN A 102 -4.17 5.42 19.32
N VAL A 103 -4.78 5.50 18.14
CA VAL A 103 -4.17 5.07 16.88
C VAL A 103 -2.90 5.87 16.54
N LYS A 104 -2.83 7.16 16.95
CA LYS A 104 -1.66 8.03 16.69
C LYS A 104 -0.43 7.66 17.51
N ALA A 105 -0.58 6.81 18.53
CA ALA A 105 0.51 6.29 19.37
C ALA A 105 0.72 4.78 19.22
N SER A 106 0.02 4.13 18.28
CA SER A 106 0.14 2.69 18.04
C SER A 106 1.26 2.40 17.03
N ASP A 107 2.18 1.53 17.40
CA ASP A 107 3.23 0.99 16.53
C ASP A 107 2.85 -0.38 15.91
N GLY A 108 1.63 -0.86 16.16
CA GLY A 108 1.15 -2.15 15.68
C GLY A 108 1.70 -3.36 16.45
N SER A 109 2.27 -3.17 17.65
CA SER A 109 2.79 -4.27 18.49
C SER A 109 1.73 -5.15 19.16
N GLY A 110 0.45 -4.79 19.08
CA GLY A 110 -0.66 -5.55 19.65
C GLY A 110 -1.06 -6.78 18.83
N ASP A 111 -2.13 -7.43 19.27
CA ASP A 111 -2.71 -8.57 18.55
C ASP A 111 -3.35 -8.12 17.23
N TRP A 112 -3.23 -8.98 16.21
CA TRP A 112 -3.81 -8.78 14.88
C TRP A 112 -4.84 -9.85 14.58
N PHE A 113 -5.92 -9.46 13.91
CA PHE A 113 -6.90 -10.37 13.34
C PHE A 113 -7.13 -10.06 11.87
N LYS A 114 -7.30 -11.10 11.07
CA LYS A 114 -7.57 -11.00 9.63
C LYS A 114 -9.02 -10.62 9.40
N THR A 115 -9.26 -9.64 8.52
CA THR A 115 -10.61 -9.19 8.14
C THR A 115 -10.94 -9.49 6.68
N PHE A 116 -9.92 -9.65 5.83
CA PHE A 116 -10.09 -10.00 4.43
C PHE A 116 -8.88 -10.80 3.92
N GLU A 117 -9.16 -11.73 2.99
CA GLU A 117 -8.16 -12.42 2.20
C GLU A 117 -8.69 -12.67 0.79
N GLU A 118 -7.83 -12.44 -0.19
CA GLU A 118 -7.99 -12.92 -1.55
C GLU A 118 -6.73 -13.70 -1.93
N GLY A 119 -6.92 -14.86 -2.53
CA GLY A 119 -5.84 -15.70 -3.07
C GLY A 119 -5.89 -15.77 -4.60
N VAL A 120 -4.97 -16.54 -5.17
CA VAL A 120 -4.97 -16.85 -6.60
C VAL A 120 -6.06 -17.88 -6.90
N CYS A 121 -7.01 -17.52 -7.76
CA CYS A 121 -8.17 -18.36 -8.10
C CYS A 121 -7.85 -19.50 -9.06
N SER A 122 -6.69 -19.47 -9.73
CA SER A 122 -6.29 -20.48 -10.72
C SER A 122 -5.19 -21.38 -10.16
N SER A 123 -5.58 -22.59 -9.76
CA SER A 123 -4.66 -23.60 -9.20
C SER A 123 -3.54 -24.05 -10.14
N SER A 124 -3.67 -23.81 -11.46
CA SER A 124 -2.70 -24.19 -12.48
C SER A 124 -1.88 -23.01 -13.03
N SER A 125 -2.07 -21.80 -12.51
CA SER A 125 -1.40 -20.63 -13.06
C SER A 125 0.07 -20.54 -12.66
N ASP A 126 0.87 -19.99 -13.57
CA ASP A 126 2.30 -19.74 -13.40
C ASP A 126 2.52 -18.37 -12.75
N PHE A 127 2.95 -18.36 -11.49
CA PHE A 127 3.28 -17.14 -10.73
C PHE A 127 4.41 -16.29 -11.32
N THR A 128 5.15 -16.81 -12.31
CA THR A 128 6.16 -16.03 -13.04
C THR A 128 5.61 -15.35 -14.28
N LYS A 129 4.33 -15.58 -14.63
CA LYS A 129 3.71 -15.07 -15.86
C LYS A 129 2.29 -14.54 -15.63
N ASN A 130 1.33 -15.43 -15.39
CA ASN A 130 -0.11 -15.16 -15.55
C ASN A 130 -0.94 -15.85 -14.45
N ALA A 131 -0.58 -15.63 -13.18
CA ALA A 131 -1.36 -16.10 -12.04
C ALA A 131 -2.34 -15.05 -11.52
#